data_AF-A0A166DU54-F1
#
_entry.id   AF-A0A166DU54-F1
#
_cell.length_a   1.000
_cell.length_b   1.000
_cell.length_c   1.000
_cell.angle_alpha   90.00
_cell.angle_beta   90.00
_cell.angle_gamma   90.00
#
_symmetry.space_group_name_H-M   'P 1'
#
loop_
_entity.id
_entity.type
_entity.pdbx_description
1 polymer ?
#
loop_
_entity_poly.entity_id
_entity_poly.type
_entity_poly.pdbx_seq_one_letter_code
_entity_poly.pdbx_strand_id
1 'polypeptide(L)'
;MQLLIPHSLFLLLSLLSFAPSSEGLRTKIRSVPRRRSLQNRAEPISGSTTDSVGNIPLNDEQNTQYVGNLTISGAPFQVIIDTGSADLWVAGQIQDSTDLGISTAIQYAVGKATGDVNIATVDFAGYTVEKQAYLLVKDTSTFTADLSSEGISGLVGLGPSSGSVILGALGNSTGNTVLDNIFLQNTSTPNFISFLLQRDGDPTQSFSGELTVGEIIAPFDNITSQPKLPVQVLDSSSRSAQHWTTTLDEDGIIGPDGQPIKISSIVPDNGGKLFAVIDSGFTLPQVPRKVSDAIYGRVQGANYSVENSVWTIPCGQELNISFKLGGVTFPVHPLDTSSSDFAMTNSKGETVCVGTFQPITSAFSLQGEFDLILGMGFLRNAYTLLDFGDFIAGSNGSTSDPYIQMISTTNPAEAHSDFVTARLKGIDTTSSSQYTLLPAGKGQTSPVPDGERVQHAEQKVIRYMPLIIIVSGGILALAVGCCLWRWLKRRRLSRRNAAALRSTAEGFRRGPYRPLDEPAPPPMHMQAMGSHSKNQEYGDPFASRERL
;
A
#
# COMPACT_ATOMS: atom_id res chain seq x y z
N MET A 1 -12.50 -50.49 10.57
CA MET A 1 -11.52 -49.46 10.98
C MET A 1 -11.75 -48.24 10.09
N GLN A 2 -12.74 -47.42 10.45
CA GLN A 2 -13.09 -46.18 9.75
C GLN A 2 -12.58 -45.02 10.60
N LEU A 3 -11.53 -44.35 10.12
CA LEU A 3 -11.01 -43.15 10.75
C LEU A 3 -11.92 -41.98 10.38
N LEU A 4 -12.76 -41.58 11.33
CA LEU A 4 -13.47 -40.30 11.31
C LEU A 4 -12.46 -39.19 11.56
N ILE A 5 -12.07 -38.48 10.49
CA ILE A 5 -11.35 -37.22 10.57
C ILE A 5 -12.37 -36.13 10.92
N PRO A 6 -12.19 -35.34 11.99
CA PRO A 6 -13.19 -34.39 12.46
C PRO A 6 -13.32 -33.22 11.48
N HIS A 7 -14.56 -32.92 11.09
CA HIS A 7 -14.96 -31.82 10.18
C HIS A 7 -14.58 -30.41 10.66
N SER A 8 -13.93 -30.27 11.82
CA SER A 8 -13.45 -29.00 12.36
C SER A 8 -12.16 -28.48 11.71
N LEU A 9 -11.44 -29.28 10.92
CA LEU A 9 -10.23 -28.83 10.21
C LEU A 9 -10.53 -28.18 8.84
N PHE A 10 -11.68 -28.48 8.22
CA PHE A 10 -12.07 -27.91 6.93
C PHE A 10 -12.65 -26.49 7.04
N LEU A 11 -13.26 -26.14 8.17
CA LEU A 11 -13.80 -24.78 8.39
C LEU A 11 -12.70 -23.73 8.63
N LEU A 12 -11.48 -24.14 9.01
CA LEU A 12 -10.35 -23.23 9.20
C LEU A 12 -9.62 -22.92 7.88
N LEU A 13 -9.69 -23.78 6.87
CA LEU A 13 -9.11 -23.51 5.55
C LEU A 13 -10.00 -22.67 4.65
N SER A 14 -11.33 -22.67 4.85
CA SER A 14 -12.25 -21.87 4.01
C SER A 14 -12.31 -20.39 4.39
N LEU A 15 -11.70 -19.98 5.50
CA LEU A 15 -11.60 -18.58 5.93
C LEU A 15 -10.31 -17.88 5.45
N LEU A 16 -9.41 -18.61 4.79
CA LEU A 16 -8.14 -18.08 4.24
C LEU A 16 -8.25 -17.61 2.79
N SER A 17 -9.44 -17.66 2.18
CA SER A 17 -9.64 -17.31 0.75
C SER A 17 -10.41 -16.00 0.52
N PHE A 18 -10.75 -15.27 1.57
CA PHE A 18 -11.28 -13.91 1.44
C PHE A 18 -10.16 -12.94 1.79
N ALA A 19 -9.31 -12.62 0.81
CA ALA A 19 -8.67 -11.31 0.80
C ALA A 19 -9.82 -10.28 0.68
N PRO A 20 -10.05 -9.42 1.68
CA PRO A 20 -11.01 -8.35 1.51
C PRO A 20 -10.52 -7.50 0.33
N SER A 21 -11.36 -7.36 -0.69
CA SER A 21 -11.16 -6.34 -1.71
C SER A 21 -11.27 -4.98 -1.04
N SER A 22 -10.14 -4.43 -0.60
CA SER A 22 -10.07 -3.04 -0.18
C SER A 22 -10.16 -2.20 -1.45
N GLU A 23 -11.37 -1.78 -1.82
CA GLU A 23 -11.50 -0.64 -2.72
C GLU A 23 -10.93 0.57 -1.98
N GLY A 24 -9.72 0.99 -2.35
CA GLY A 24 -9.15 2.25 -1.90
C GLY A 24 -10.09 3.39 -2.27
N LEU A 25 -10.14 4.41 -1.42
CA LEU A 25 -10.95 5.60 -1.65
C LEU A 25 -10.46 6.28 -2.95
N ARG A 26 -11.24 6.15 -4.03
CA ARG A 26 -10.89 6.69 -5.35
C ARG A 26 -10.82 8.21 -5.29
N THR A 27 -9.63 8.79 -5.47
CA THR A 27 -9.48 10.22 -5.73
C THR A 27 -10.06 10.52 -7.12
N LYS A 28 -11.16 11.28 -7.19
CA LYS A 28 -11.85 11.64 -8.45
C LYS A 28 -11.28 12.88 -9.13
N ILE A 29 -10.04 13.25 -8.78
CA ILE A 29 -9.45 14.48 -9.26
C ILE A 29 -8.80 14.20 -10.61
N ARG A 30 -9.29 14.87 -11.64
CA ARG A 30 -8.73 14.79 -12.99
C ARG A 30 -7.86 16.03 -13.22
N SER A 31 -6.69 15.84 -13.82
CA SER A 31 -5.92 16.95 -14.36
C SER A 31 -6.74 17.69 -15.42
N VAL A 32 -6.51 19.00 -15.55
CA VAL A 32 -7.14 19.79 -16.60
C VAL A 32 -6.17 19.98 -17.76
N PRO A 33 -6.56 19.63 -19.00
CA PRO A 33 -5.75 19.89 -20.17
C PRO A 33 -5.42 21.38 -20.28
N ARG A 34 -4.16 21.74 -20.10
CA ARG A 34 -3.69 23.10 -20.41
C ARG A 34 -3.63 23.19 -21.94
N ARG A 35 -4.15 24.26 -22.54
CA ARG A 35 -4.00 24.50 -23.99
C ARG A 35 -2.50 24.46 -24.30
N ARG A 36 -2.05 23.35 -24.90
CA ARG A 36 -0.67 23.17 -25.34
C ARG A 36 -0.37 24.34 -26.30
N SER A 37 0.63 25.16 -25.97
CA SER A 37 1.33 25.90 -27.02
C SER A 37 1.84 24.85 -27.98
N LEU A 38 1.58 24.99 -29.28
CA LEU A 38 1.96 24.03 -30.33
C LEU A 38 3.48 23.86 -30.49
N GLN A 39 4.30 24.30 -29.52
CA GLN A 39 5.76 24.23 -29.58
C GLN A 39 6.36 22.89 -29.16
N ASN A 40 5.65 22.03 -28.42
CA ASN A 40 6.20 20.75 -27.93
C ASN A 40 5.42 19.51 -28.38
N ARG A 41 4.80 19.53 -29.58
CA ARG A 41 4.51 18.25 -30.23
C ARG A 41 5.83 17.82 -30.85
N ALA A 42 6.57 16.97 -30.14
CA ALA A 42 7.61 16.17 -30.79
C ALA A 42 6.89 15.41 -31.91
N GLU A 43 7.11 15.84 -33.15
CA GLU A 43 6.85 15.05 -34.34
C GLU A 43 7.52 13.68 -34.12
N PRO A 44 6.94 12.57 -34.62
CA PRO A 44 7.61 11.28 -34.54
C PRO A 44 8.93 11.43 -35.29
N ILE A 45 10.05 11.52 -34.58
CA ILE A 45 11.38 11.55 -35.17
C ILE A 45 11.63 10.16 -35.73
N SER A 46 11.15 9.96 -36.95
CA SER A 46 11.64 8.93 -37.84
C SER A 46 13.03 9.37 -38.31
N GLY A 47 14.06 9.03 -37.54
CA GLY A 47 15.45 9.07 -37.99
C GLY A 47 16.44 9.78 -37.06
N SER A 48 17.28 8.97 -36.41
CA SER A 48 18.68 9.26 -36.08
C SER A 48 18.96 10.43 -35.15
N THR A 49 18.68 10.25 -33.86
CA THR A 49 19.64 10.63 -32.81
C THR A 49 20.46 9.40 -32.49
N THR A 50 21.76 9.52 -32.24
CA THR A 50 22.62 8.41 -31.82
C THR A 50 21.93 7.55 -30.76
N ASP A 51 21.49 6.35 -31.13
CA ASP A 51 20.86 5.37 -30.24
C ASP A 51 21.90 4.93 -29.20
N SER A 52 22.03 5.69 -28.11
CA SER A 52 22.66 5.18 -26.90
C SER A 52 21.72 4.14 -26.32
N VAL A 53 22.09 2.87 -26.51
CA VAL A 53 21.47 1.73 -25.82
C VAL A 53 21.43 2.06 -24.33
N GLY A 54 20.28 1.88 -23.70
CA GLY A 54 20.07 2.19 -22.29
C GLY A 54 19.37 3.51 -22.02
N ASN A 55 18.87 4.24 -23.02
CA ASN A 55 18.19 5.53 -22.81
C ASN A 55 16.70 5.54 -23.23
N ILE A 56 15.86 6.21 -22.43
CA ILE A 56 14.44 6.49 -22.73
C ILE A 56 14.12 7.94 -22.34
N PRO A 57 13.76 8.82 -23.30
CA PRO A 57 13.19 10.12 -22.97
C PRO A 57 11.79 9.96 -22.37
N LEU A 58 11.51 10.71 -21.30
CA LEU A 58 10.23 10.70 -20.61
C LEU A 58 9.42 11.94 -20.95
N ASN A 59 8.16 11.73 -21.32
CA ASN A 59 7.20 12.80 -21.47
C ASN A 59 6.45 13.04 -20.16
N ASP A 60 6.33 14.30 -19.79
CA ASP A 60 5.54 14.75 -18.64
C ASP A 60 4.09 15.05 -19.07
N GLU A 61 3.15 14.26 -18.56
CA GLU A 61 1.73 14.50 -18.73
C GLU A 61 1.19 15.31 -17.54
N GLN A 62 1.43 16.62 -17.62
CA GLN A 62 0.89 17.65 -16.73
C GLN A 62 1.24 17.47 -15.25
N ASN A 63 2.48 17.08 -14.95
CA ASN A 63 2.97 16.78 -13.61
C ASN A 63 2.21 15.62 -12.93
N THR A 64 1.42 14.85 -13.68
CA THR A 64 0.58 13.77 -13.13
C THR A 64 1.09 12.38 -13.44
N GLN A 65 1.76 12.21 -14.58
CA GLN A 65 2.35 10.95 -15.01
C GLN A 65 3.59 11.21 -15.86
N TYR A 66 4.57 10.32 -15.78
CA TYR A 66 5.71 10.30 -16.68
C TYR A 66 5.65 9.04 -17.52
N VAL A 67 5.72 9.22 -18.84
CA VAL A 67 5.52 8.14 -19.79
C VAL A 67 6.72 8.00 -20.71
N GLY A 68 7.09 6.75 -20.96
CA GLY A 68 8.12 6.36 -21.91
C GLY A 68 7.53 5.54 -23.06
N ASN A 69 8.30 5.38 -24.13
CA ASN A 69 7.94 4.52 -25.24
C ASN A 69 8.59 3.15 -25.09
N LEU A 70 7.84 2.11 -25.46
CA LEU A 70 8.36 0.78 -25.75
C LEU A 70 7.71 0.24 -27.01
N THR A 71 8.24 -0.82 -27.59
CA THR A 71 7.57 -1.55 -28.66
C THR A 71 7.17 -2.93 -28.18
N ILE A 72 6.05 -3.44 -28.69
CA ILE A 72 5.66 -4.85 -28.56
C ILE A 72 5.35 -5.37 -29.95
N SER A 73 6.08 -6.40 -30.38
CA SER A 73 6.04 -6.94 -31.74
C SER A 73 6.20 -5.84 -32.81
N GLY A 74 7.09 -4.88 -32.56
CA GLY A 74 7.35 -3.75 -33.45
C GLY A 74 6.30 -2.63 -33.44
N ALA A 75 5.19 -2.78 -32.72
CA ALA A 75 4.18 -1.72 -32.57
C ALA A 75 4.52 -0.84 -31.35
N PRO A 76 4.47 0.50 -31.46
CA PRO A 76 4.81 1.41 -30.36
C PRO A 76 3.67 1.52 -29.33
N PHE A 77 4.05 1.55 -28.05
CA PHE A 77 3.16 1.79 -26.92
C PHE A 77 3.77 2.87 -26.02
N GLN A 78 2.94 3.82 -25.62
CA GLN A 78 3.26 4.79 -24.58
C GLN A 78 2.82 4.21 -23.23
N VAL A 79 3.77 4.08 -22.30
CA VAL A 79 3.54 3.43 -21.01
C VAL A 79 4.00 4.29 -19.85
N ILE A 80 3.29 4.21 -18.74
CA ILE A 80 3.71 4.81 -17.46
C ILE A 80 4.97 4.11 -16.96
N ILE A 81 5.93 4.89 -16.50
CA ILE A 81 7.15 4.40 -15.85
C ILE A 81 6.90 4.27 -14.34
N ASP A 82 6.86 3.04 -13.84
CA ASP A 82 6.38 2.76 -12.48
C ASP A 82 7.39 1.93 -11.66
N THR A 83 8.14 2.56 -10.75
CA THR A 83 9.02 1.84 -9.81
C THR A 83 8.26 1.19 -8.64
N GLY A 84 6.97 1.47 -8.47
CA GLY A 84 6.12 0.90 -7.43
C GLY A 84 5.56 -0.48 -7.76
N SER A 85 5.68 -0.96 -9.02
CA SER A 85 5.24 -2.30 -9.42
C SER A 85 6.25 -2.98 -10.36
N ALA A 86 6.05 -4.26 -10.67
CA ALA A 86 7.05 -5.09 -11.39
C ALA A 86 6.59 -5.61 -12.76
N ASP A 87 5.28 -5.64 -13.02
CA ASP A 87 4.72 -6.25 -14.23
C ASP A 87 4.62 -5.24 -15.39
N LEU A 88 4.74 -5.73 -16.62
CA LEU A 88 4.36 -4.99 -17.83
C LEU A 88 2.91 -5.34 -18.19
N TRP A 89 2.08 -4.32 -18.42
CA TRP A 89 0.77 -4.50 -19.03
C TRP A 89 0.47 -3.43 -20.06
N VAL A 90 -0.28 -3.81 -21.09
CA VAL A 90 -0.76 -2.89 -22.12
C VAL A 90 -2.19 -3.23 -22.53
N ALA A 91 -2.92 -2.23 -22.99
CA ALA A 91 -4.23 -2.37 -23.60
C ALA A 91 -4.13 -2.12 -25.11
N GLY A 92 -4.92 -2.86 -25.89
CA GLY A 92 -4.97 -2.69 -27.34
C GLY A 92 -4.98 -4.01 -28.11
N GLN A 93 -4.58 -3.96 -29.37
CA GLN A 93 -4.42 -5.13 -30.24
C GLN A 93 -2.95 -5.24 -30.63
N ILE A 94 -2.36 -6.42 -30.43
CA ILE A 94 -0.94 -6.67 -30.69
C ILE A 94 -0.84 -7.82 -31.69
N GLN A 95 -0.19 -7.57 -32.82
CA GLN A 95 0.12 -8.61 -33.79
C GLN A 95 1.28 -9.46 -33.26
N ASP A 96 1.37 -10.71 -33.69
CA ASP A 96 2.46 -11.63 -33.32
C ASP A 96 2.67 -11.77 -31.80
N SER A 97 1.57 -11.82 -31.06
CA SER A 97 1.57 -12.15 -29.64
C SER A 97 0.96 -13.52 -29.38
N THR A 98 1.56 -14.28 -28.48
CA THR A 98 1.09 -15.62 -28.09
C THR A 98 0.45 -15.57 -26.71
N ASP A 99 -0.83 -15.94 -26.63
CA ASP A 99 -1.55 -16.14 -25.38
C ASP A 99 -1.08 -17.44 -24.69
N LEU A 100 -0.75 -17.35 -23.41
CA LEU A 100 -0.31 -18.49 -22.60
C LEU A 100 -1.48 -19.23 -21.91
N GLY A 101 -2.71 -18.76 -22.08
CA GLY A 101 -3.92 -19.36 -21.50
C GLY A 101 -4.09 -19.09 -20.01
N ILE A 102 -3.43 -18.07 -19.47
CA ILE A 102 -3.47 -17.68 -18.06
C ILE A 102 -4.10 -16.29 -17.95
N SER A 103 -5.25 -16.20 -17.29
CA SER A 103 -5.85 -14.91 -16.93
C SER A 103 -5.47 -14.54 -15.50
N THR A 104 -5.06 -13.30 -15.28
CA THR A 104 -4.73 -12.78 -13.96
C THR A 104 -5.14 -11.32 -13.83
N ALA A 105 -4.92 -10.75 -12.66
CA ALA A 105 -5.09 -9.33 -12.47
C ALA A 105 -4.10 -8.73 -11.49
N ILE A 106 -3.60 -7.55 -11.85
CA ILE A 106 -2.67 -6.76 -11.06
C ILE A 106 -3.48 -5.70 -10.33
N GLN A 107 -3.43 -5.72 -9.00
CA GLN A 107 -4.12 -4.77 -8.15
C GLN A 107 -3.19 -3.61 -7.83
N TYR A 108 -3.61 -2.39 -8.18
CA TYR A 108 -2.90 -1.16 -7.84
C TYR A 108 -3.56 -0.47 -6.65
N ALA A 109 -2.88 0.54 -6.10
CA ALA A 109 -3.48 1.45 -5.11
C ALA A 109 -4.74 2.14 -5.67
N VAL A 110 -4.72 2.46 -6.98
CA VAL A 110 -5.85 3.02 -7.71
C VAL A 110 -6.03 2.24 -9.02
N GLY A 111 -7.16 1.52 -9.13
CA GLY A 111 -7.48 0.72 -10.32
C GLY A 111 -6.94 -0.71 -10.26
N LYS A 112 -7.22 -1.47 -11.31
CA LYS A 112 -6.85 -2.88 -11.45
C LYS A 112 -6.71 -3.22 -12.93
N ALA A 113 -5.56 -3.73 -13.32
CA ALA A 113 -5.35 -4.28 -14.66
C ALA A 113 -5.81 -5.74 -14.68
N THR A 114 -6.83 -6.07 -15.45
CA THR A 114 -7.32 -7.46 -15.61
C THR A 114 -7.17 -7.88 -17.06
N GLY A 115 -6.56 -9.05 -17.28
CA GLY A 115 -6.22 -9.47 -18.63
C GLY A 115 -5.69 -10.90 -18.71
N ASP A 116 -5.15 -11.22 -19.88
CA ASP A 116 -4.53 -12.50 -20.19
C ASP A 116 -3.02 -12.34 -20.32
N VAL A 117 -2.26 -13.31 -19.83
CA VAL A 117 -0.80 -13.31 -19.89
C VAL A 117 -0.38 -13.77 -21.28
N ASN A 118 0.26 -12.85 -21.99
CA ASN A 118 0.78 -13.06 -23.33
C ASN A 118 2.30 -12.98 -23.33
N ILE A 119 2.92 -13.51 -24.38
CA ILE A 119 4.33 -13.27 -24.70
C ILE A 119 4.45 -12.62 -26.08
N ALA A 120 5.45 -11.77 -26.22
CA ALA A 120 5.83 -11.11 -27.47
C ALA A 120 7.29 -10.64 -27.40
N THR A 121 7.84 -10.19 -28.52
CA THR A 121 9.12 -9.45 -28.50
C THR A 121 8.86 -8.03 -28.01
N VAL A 122 9.66 -7.55 -27.06
CA VAL A 122 9.56 -6.20 -26.50
C VAL A 122 10.87 -5.47 -26.70
N ASP A 123 10.86 -4.26 -27.28
CA ASP A 123 12.01 -3.36 -27.25
C ASP A 123 11.81 -2.26 -26.20
N PHE A 124 12.78 -2.11 -25.30
CA PHE A 124 12.76 -1.15 -24.19
C PHE A 124 14.17 -0.62 -23.92
N ALA A 125 14.34 0.71 -23.87
CA ALA A 125 15.64 1.36 -23.69
C ALA A 125 16.72 0.87 -24.69
N GLY A 126 16.36 0.55 -25.93
CA GLY A 126 17.29 0.00 -26.91
C GLY A 126 17.69 -1.48 -26.71
N TYR A 127 17.12 -2.17 -25.72
CA TYR A 127 17.26 -3.61 -25.53
C TYR A 127 16.06 -4.35 -26.13
N THR A 128 16.33 -5.44 -26.86
CA THR A 128 15.31 -6.34 -27.39
C THR A 128 15.18 -7.56 -26.50
N VAL A 129 14.01 -7.78 -25.90
CA VAL A 129 13.68 -8.96 -25.10
C VAL A 129 12.75 -9.88 -25.89
N GLU A 130 13.24 -11.05 -26.30
CA GLU A 130 12.41 -12.07 -26.94
C GLU A 130 11.49 -12.76 -25.91
N LYS A 131 10.24 -13.03 -26.30
CA LYS A 131 9.26 -13.77 -25.49
C LYS A 131 9.04 -13.17 -24.09
N GLN A 132 9.09 -11.84 -23.97
CA GLN A 132 8.74 -11.13 -22.75
C GLN A 132 7.27 -11.38 -22.40
N ALA A 133 7.00 -11.87 -21.20
CA ALA A 133 5.65 -11.97 -20.69
C ALA A 133 5.09 -10.61 -20.28
N TYR A 134 3.83 -10.36 -20.61
CA TYR A 134 3.10 -9.15 -20.27
C TYR A 134 1.61 -9.46 -20.12
N LEU A 135 0.87 -8.59 -19.43
CA LEU A 135 -0.58 -8.70 -19.32
C LEU A 135 -1.27 -7.90 -20.43
N LEU A 136 -2.03 -8.57 -21.30
CA LEU A 136 -2.89 -7.93 -22.27
C LEU A 136 -4.22 -7.56 -21.61
N VAL A 137 -4.40 -6.28 -21.32
CA VAL A 137 -5.55 -5.74 -20.59
C VAL A 137 -6.70 -5.43 -21.54
N LYS A 138 -7.89 -5.91 -21.17
CA LYS A 138 -9.12 -5.71 -21.97
C LYS A 138 -9.95 -4.51 -21.52
N ASP A 139 -9.81 -4.11 -20.26
CA ASP A 139 -10.59 -3.03 -19.64
C ASP A 139 -9.69 -2.17 -18.75
N THR A 140 -9.54 -0.90 -19.13
CA THR A 140 -8.80 0.13 -18.39
C THR A 140 -9.72 1.11 -17.64
N SER A 141 -11.04 0.90 -17.67
CA SER A 141 -12.03 1.81 -17.04
C SER A 141 -11.95 1.85 -15.51
N THR A 142 -11.20 0.93 -14.90
CA THR A 142 -10.99 0.87 -13.45
C THR A 142 -9.98 1.91 -12.97
N PHE A 143 -9.11 2.42 -13.83
CA PHE A 143 -8.17 3.48 -13.53
C PHE A 143 -8.89 4.85 -13.47
N THR A 144 -8.41 5.76 -12.62
CA THR A 144 -9.01 7.09 -12.45
C THR A 144 -8.64 8.05 -13.57
N ALA A 145 -7.47 7.89 -14.17
CA ALA A 145 -7.09 8.55 -15.41
C ALA A 145 -7.74 7.84 -16.60
N ASP A 146 -8.28 8.61 -17.54
CA ASP A 146 -8.71 8.09 -18.82
C ASP A 146 -7.47 7.96 -19.71
N LEU A 147 -6.72 6.89 -19.46
CA LEU A 147 -5.44 6.58 -20.10
C LEU A 147 -5.58 6.64 -21.63
N SER A 148 -6.71 6.19 -22.16
CA SER A 148 -7.00 6.20 -23.59
C SER A 148 -7.11 7.61 -24.18
N SER A 149 -7.69 8.57 -23.45
CA SER A 149 -7.77 9.97 -23.86
C SER A 149 -6.43 10.71 -23.80
N GLU A 150 -5.50 10.20 -22.99
CA GLU A 150 -4.14 10.72 -22.80
C GLU A 150 -3.13 10.07 -23.75
N GLY A 151 -3.54 9.08 -24.55
CA GLY A 151 -2.64 8.32 -25.44
C GLY A 151 -1.83 7.24 -24.73
N ILE A 152 -2.05 7.08 -23.43
CA ILE A 152 -1.36 6.12 -22.56
C ILE A 152 -2.03 4.76 -22.72
N SER A 153 -1.23 3.78 -23.11
CA SER A 153 -1.72 2.45 -23.50
C SER A 153 -1.24 1.34 -22.57
N GLY A 154 -0.53 1.67 -21.49
CA GLY A 154 -0.04 0.69 -20.54
C GLY A 154 0.84 1.26 -19.45
N LEU A 155 1.54 0.36 -18.77
CA LEU A 155 2.48 0.66 -17.70
C LEU A 155 3.58 -0.42 -17.72
N VAL A 156 4.81 0.01 -17.48
CA VAL A 156 5.95 -0.88 -17.26
C VAL A 156 6.42 -0.78 -15.82
N GLY A 157 6.33 -1.89 -15.09
CA GLY A 157 6.85 -2.01 -13.74
C GLY A 157 8.38 -2.11 -13.74
N LEU A 158 9.01 -1.28 -12.92
CA LEU A 158 10.46 -1.17 -12.71
C LEU A 158 10.85 -1.43 -11.23
N GLY A 159 9.92 -2.02 -10.48
CA GLY A 159 10.09 -2.46 -9.10
C GLY A 159 10.79 -3.82 -8.99
N PRO A 160 11.03 -4.28 -7.75
CA PRO A 160 11.63 -5.59 -7.48
C PRO A 160 10.79 -6.75 -8.09
N SER A 161 11.48 -7.68 -8.77
CA SER A 161 10.86 -8.78 -9.50
C SER A 161 9.95 -9.68 -8.65
N SER A 162 10.24 -9.77 -7.35
CA SER A 162 9.44 -10.53 -6.41
C SER A 162 8.00 -10.03 -6.24
N GLY A 163 7.73 -8.77 -6.61
CA GLY A 163 6.39 -8.20 -6.64
C GLY A 163 5.58 -8.55 -7.90
N SER A 164 6.17 -9.25 -8.88
CA SER A 164 5.50 -9.58 -10.14
C SER A 164 4.42 -10.64 -9.97
N VAL A 165 3.19 -10.27 -10.34
CA VAL A 165 2.04 -11.17 -10.38
C VAL A 165 2.17 -12.14 -11.55
N ILE A 166 2.72 -11.70 -12.70
CA ILE A 166 2.93 -12.55 -13.88
C ILE A 166 3.96 -13.63 -13.58
N LEU A 167 5.09 -13.26 -12.97
CA LEU A 167 6.11 -14.21 -12.51
C LEU A 167 5.53 -15.21 -11.50
N GLY A 168 4.76 -14.72 -10.53
CA GLY A 168 4.08 -15.57 -9.55
C GLY A 168 3.09 -16.55 -10.19
N ALA A 169 2.35 -16.12 -11.21
CA ALA A 169 1.37 -16.95 -11.91
C ALA A 169 2.01 -18.03 -12.80
N LEU A 170 3.13 -17.70 -13.46
CA LEU A 170 3.85 -18.64 -14.34
C LEU A 170 4.79 -19.58 -13.57
N GLY A 171 5.36 -19.11 -12.45
CA GLY A 171 6.24 -19.88 -11.56
C GLY A 171 7.57 -20.29 -12.18
N ASN A 172 8.01 -19.66 -13.28
CA ASN A 172 9.26 -19.94 -13.97
C ASN A 172 9.76 -18.71 -14.74
N SER A 173 10.95 -18.81 -15.36
CA SER A 173 11.63 -17.68 -16.01
C SER A 173 10.91 -17.07 -17.20
N THR A 174 9.88 -17.72 -17.77
CA THR A 174 9.01 -17.10 -18.78
C THR A 174 8.30 -15.87 -18.22
N GLY A 175 8.03 -15.83 -16.92
CA GLY A 175 7.38 -14.70 -16.26
C GLY A 175 8.33 -13.60 -15.77
N ASN A 176 9.63 -13.68 -16.07
CA ASN A 176 10.59 -12.66 -15.66
C ASN A 176 10.15 -11.25 -16.09
N THR A 177 10.47 -10.26 -15.26
CA THR A 177 10.18 -8.84 -15.55
C THR A 177 11.02 -8.33 -16.73
N VAL A 178 10.64 -7.18 -17.30
CA VAL A 178 11.39 -6.54 -18.40
C VAL A 178 12.84 -6.29 -17.98
N LEU A 179 13.06 -5.71 -16.79
CA LEU A 179 14.40 -5.41 -16.29
C LEU A 179 15.19 -6.67 -15.95
N ASP A 180 14.58 -7.72 -15.37
CA ASP A 180 15.27 -8.99 -15.15
C ASP A 180 15.82 -9.54 -16.46
N ASN A 181 14.99 -9.60 -17.49
CA ASN A 181 15.40 -10.15 -18.78
C ASN A 181 16.51 -9.30 -19.42
N ILE A 182 16.46 -7.96 -19.31
CA ILE A 182 17.54 -7.09 -19.79
C ILE A 182 18.84 -7.36 -19.04
N PHE A 183 18.82 -7.40 -17.70
CA PHE A 183 20.03 -7.63 -16.90
C PHE A 183 20.61 -9.05 -17.09
N LEU A 184 19.76 -10.03 -17.41
CA LEU A 184 20.18 -11.40 -17.70
C LEU A 184 20.76 -11.58 -19.11
N GLN A 185 20.49 -10.67 -20.04
CA GLN A 185 21.08 -10.73 -21.40
C GLN A 185 22.60 -10.51 -21.38
N ASN A 186 23.07 -9.60 -20.54
CA ASN A 186 24.50 -9.32 -20.38
C ASN A 186 24.85 -9.01 -18.93
N THR A 187 25.30 -10.02 -18.19
CA THR A 187 25.66 -9.86 -16.77
C THR A 187 26.91 -8.99 -16.53
N SER A 188 27.54 -8.46 -17.59
CA SER A 188 28.64 -7.50 -17.47
C SER A 188 28.15 -6.05 -17.41
N THR A 189 26.90 -5.77 -17.78
CA THR A 189 26.32 -4.42 -17.66
C THR A 189 25.88 -4.17 -16.21
N PRO A 190 26.03 -2.94 -15.70
CA PRO A 190 25.49 -2.58 -14.39
C PRO A 190 23.98 -2.83 -14.32
N ASN A 191 23.52 -3.41 -13.22
CA ASN A 191 22.13 -3.78 -12.97
C ASN A 191 21.38 -2.70 -12.18
N PHE A 192 21.42 -1.47 -12.69
CA PHE A 192 20.67 -0.37 -12.10
C PHE A 192 19.86 0.37 -13.16
N ILE A 193 18.85 1.09 -12.71
CA ILE A 193 18.20 2.13 -13.51
C ILE A 193 18.48 3.49 -12.88
N SER A 194 18.47 4.54 -13.68
CA SER A 194 18.49 5.90 -13.16
C SER A 194 17.47 6.76 -13.88
N PHE A 195 16.86 7.72 -13.20
CA PHE A 195 15.84 8.55 -13.82
C PHE A 195 15.77 9.94 -13.22
N LEU A 196 15.29 10.84 -14.06
CA LEU A 196 15.11 12.25 -13.80
C LEU A 196 13.73 12.68 -14.28
N LEU A 197 12.97 13.37 -13.43
CA LEU A 197 11.61 13.80 -13.74
C LEU A 197 11.56 15.32 -13.86
N GLN A 198 11.25 15.84 -15.04
CA GLN A 198 11.08 17.28 -15.28
C GLN A 198 9.81 17.81 -14.61
N ARG A 199 9.73 19.12 -14.36
CA ARG A 199 8.52 19.78 -13.83
C ARG A 199 7.89 20.68 -14.90
N ASP A 200 6.66 20.37 -15.33
CA ASP A 200 5.88 21.27 -16.19
C ASP A 200 5.49 22.55 -15.43
N GLY A 201 5.59 23.70 -16.12
CA GLY A 201 5.26 25.01 -15.58
C GLY A 201 6.33 25.67 -14.70
N ASP A 202 7.51 25.05 -14.57
CA ASP A 202 8.68 25.60 -13.90
C ASP A 202 9.48 26.53 -14.86
N PRO A 203 9.65 27.82 -14.55
CA PRO A 203 10.34 28.78 -15.41
C PRO A 203 11.83 28.49 -15.66
N THR A 204 12.51 27.79 -14.75
CA THR A 204 13.96 27.55 -14.82
C THR A 204 14.31 26.08 -15.08
N GLN A 205 13.31 25.23 -15.35
CA GLN A 205 13.50 23.81 -15.67
C GLN A 205 14.60 23.62 -16.73
N SER A 206 15.70 23.02 -16.31
CA SER A 206 16.96 22.98 -17.07
C SER A 206 17.23 21.65 -17.77
N PHE A 207 16.44 20.61 -17.46
CA PHE A 207 16.57 19.27 -18.02
C PHE A 207 15.22 18.72 -18.50
N SER A 208 15.27 17.74 -19.40
CA SER A 208 14.09 16.96 -19.79
C SER A 208 14.00 15.68 -18.95
N GLY A 209 12.80 15.11 -18.88
CA GLY A 209 12.59 13.82 -18.23
C GLY A 209 13.32 12.70 -18.98
N GLU A 210 13.97 11.81 -18.25
CA GLU A 210 14.82 10.76 -18.83
C GLU A 210 14.93 9.57 -17.88
N LEU A 211 14.90 8.36 -18.43
CA LEU A 211 15.13 7.09 -17.75
C LEU A 211 16.25 6.36 -18.47
N THR A 212 17.16 5.76 -17.72
CA THR A 212 18.22 4.92 -18.26
C THR A 212 18.27 3.54 -17.62
N VAL A 213 18.81 2.57 -18.35
CA VAL A 213 19.09 1.22 -17.89
C VAL A 213 20.59 0.97 -18.01
N GLY A 214 21.27 0.89 -16.86
CA GLY A 214 22.72 0.65 -16.74
C GLY A 214 23.60 1.88 -16.94
N GLU A 215 23.04 3.08 -17.11
CA GLU A 215 23.77 4.32 -17.40
C GLU A 215 23.40 5.44 -16.43
N ILE A 216 24.33 6.37 -16.19
CA ILE A 216 24.09 7.58 -15.39
C ILE A 216 23.77 8.74 -16.33
N ILE A 217 22.74 9.52 -16.00
CA ILE A 217 22.37 10.71 -16.75
C ILE A 217 23.36 11.85 -16.43
N ALA A 218 23.98 12.42 -17.46
CA ALA A 218 24.84 13.59 -17.31
C ALA A 218 24.02 14.86 -16.97
N PRO A 219 24.55 15.81 -16.17
CA PRO A 219 25.89 15.87 -15.58
C PRO A 219 25.97 15.27 -14.16
N PHE A 220 25.10 14.30 -13.82
CA PHE A 220 24.96 13.79 -12.45
C PHE A 220 25.89 12.62 -12.11
N ASP A 221 27.09 12.57 -12.70
CA ASP A 221 28.12 11.54 -12.46
C ASP A 221 28.51 11.40 -10.97
N ASN A 222 28.37 12.50 -10.22
CA ASN A 222 28.60 12.54 -8.78
C ASN A 222 27.57 11.73 -7.96
N ILE A 223 26.54 11.13 -8.57
CA ILE A 223 25.59 10.25 -7.87
C ILE A 223 26.31 9.06 -7.25
N THR A 224 27.35 8.58 -7.91
CA THR A 224 28.20 7.48 -7.43
C THR A 224 28.89 7.78 -6.09
N SER A 225 29.05 9.07 -5.76
CA SER A 225 29.63 9.54 -4.50
C SER A 225 28.59 9.79 -3.39
N GLN A 226 27.29 9.67 -3.70
CA GLN A 226 26.22 9.84 -2.72
C GLN A 226 26.13 8.63 -1.78
N PRO A 227 25.55 8.79 -0.57
CA PRO A 227 25.31 7.66 0.31
C PRO A 227 24.49 6.57 -0.37
N LYS A 228 24.94 5.31 -0.28
CA LYS A 228 24.13 4.15 -0.67
C LYS A 228 23.10 3.90 0.42
N LEU A 229 21.86 4.23 0.12
CA LEU A 229 20.73 3.99 1.01
C LEU A 229 20.32 2.52 0.89
N PRO A 230 20.37 1.72 1.97
CA PRO A 230 19.99 0.32 1.89
C PRO A 230 18.50 0.19 1.57
N VAL A 231 18.16 -0.81 0.76
CA VAL A 231 16.78 -1.21 0.54
C VAL A 231 16.36 -2.20 1.63
N GLN A 232 15.18 -2.01 2.21
CA GLN A 232 14.60 -2.96 3.15
C GLN A 232 14.22 -4.23 2.40
N VAL A 233 14.91 -5.33 2.69
CA VAL A 233 14.57 -6.66 2.16
C VAL A 233 13.52 -7.30 3.06
N LEU A 234 12.40 -7.71 2.47
CA LEU A 234 11.30 -8.37 3.18
C LEU A 234 11.52 -9.88 3.29
N ASP A 235 11.00 -10.46 4.37
CA ASP A 235 10.99 -11.90 4.59
C ASP A 235 10.19 -12.63 3.51
N SER A 236 10.50 -13.92 3.31
CA SER A 236 9.85 -14.76 2.29
C SER A 236 8.31 -14.78 2.32
N SER A 237 7.69 -14.56 3.48
CA SER A 237 6.22 -14.48 3.63
C SER A 237 5.60 -13.19 3.11
N SER A 238 6.38 -12.11 3.02
CA SER A 238 5.97 -10.77 2.53
C SER A 238 6.68 -10.38 1.24
N ARG A 239 7.39 -11.32 0.61
CA ARG A 239 8.24 -11.05 -0.56
C ARG A 239 7.48 -10.48 -1.77
N SER A 240 6.18 -10.75 -1.89
CA SER A 240 5.31 -10.16 -2.92
C SER A 240 4.97 -8.68 -2.68
N ALA A 241 5.23 -8.16 -1.48
CA ALA A 241 5.04 -6.76 -1.12
C ALA A 241 6.38 -5.98 -1.11
N GLN A 242 7.44 -6.56 -1.68
CA GLN A 242 8.74 -5.90 -1.79
C GLN A 242 8.66 -4.68 -2.72
N HIS A 243 9.11 -3.54 -2.22
CA HIS A 243 9.24 -2.29 -2.99
C HIS A 243 10.65 -1.71 -2.83
N TRP A 244 10.93 -0.62 -3.55
CA TRP A 244 12.08 0.24 -3.32
C TRP A 244 11.93 1.04 -2.02
N THR A 245 12.05 0.35 -0.89
CA THR A 245 11.85 0.95 0.43
C THR A 245 13.18 1.27 1.09
N THR A 246 13.39 2.52 1.51
CA THR A 246 14.55 2.93 2.30
C THR A 246 14.14 3.74 3.54
N THR A 247 15.09 4.20 4.34
CA THR A 247 14.80 4.93 5.59
C THR A 247 15.13 6.41 5.51
N LEU A 248 14.27 7.24 6.10
CA LEU A 248 14.62 8.62 6.44
C LEU A 248 15.53 8.66 7.66
N ASP A 249 16.27 9.76 7.77
CA ASP A 249 17.00 10.10 8.98
C ASP A 249 16.02 10.39 10.14
N GLU A 250 16.51 10.29 11.38
CA GLU A 250 15.73 10.72 12.55
C GLU A 250 15.34 12.20 12.41
N ASP A 251 14.08 12.53 12.71
CA ASP A 251 13.54 13.88 12.50
C ASP A 251 13.72 14.38 11.03
N GLY A 252 13.78 13.43 10.09
CA GLY A 252 14.14 13.67 8.69
C GLY A 252 13.06 14.33 7.82
N ILE A 253 11.91 14.70 8.38
CA ILE A 253 10.89 15.50 7.67
C ILE A 253 10.85 16.89 8.29
N ILE A 254 11.25 17.90 7.54
CA ILE A 254 11.22 19.30 7.99
C ILE A 254 9.98 19.98 7.42
N GLY A 255 9.15 20.53 8.31
CA GLY A 255 7.90 21.19 7.96
C GLY A 255 8.08 22.65 7.49
N PRO A 256 6.99 23.29 7.06
CA PRO A 256 7.01 24.65 6.50
C PRO A 256 7.35 25.74 7.51
N ASP A 257 7.43 25.42 8.80
CA ASP A 257 7.91 26.30 9.86
C ASP A 257 9.41 26.09 10.20
N GLY A 258 10.11 25.28 9.41
CA GLY A 258 11.51 24.94 9.59
C GLY A 258 11.80 23.98 10.75
N GLN A 259 10.76 23.44 11.40
CA GLN A 259 10.90 22.47 12.49
C GLN A 259 10.69 21.04 12.00
N PRO A 260 11.35 20.05 12.62
CA PRO A 260 11.05 18.65 12.34
C PRO A 260 9.59 18.28 12.67
N ILE A 261 8.95 17.54 11.76
CA ILE A 261 7.63 16.98 11.97
C ILE A 261 7.79 15.62 12.68
N LYS A 262 7.51 15.60 13.98
CA LYS A 262 7.68 14.41 14.81
C LYS A 262 6.53 13.41 14.64
N ILE A 263 6.87 12.22 14.15
CA ILE A 263 5.96 11.08 14.05
C ILE A 263 6.67 9.78 14.44
N SER A 264 5.88 8.79 14.84
CA SER A 264 6.39 7.44 15.09
C SER A 264 6.04 6.57 13.91
N SER A 265 6.99 5.74 13.48
CA SER A 265 6.74 4.79 12.41
C SER A 265 5.85 3.62 12.87
N ILE A 266 5.06 3.11 11.92
CA ILE A 266 4.19 1.94 12.10
C ILE A 266 4.95 0.62 11.91
N VAL A 267 6.13 0.69 11.29
CA VAL A 267 7.01 -0.45 11.04
C VAL A 267 7.63 -0.92 12.36
N PRO A 268 7.50 -2.21 12.73
CA PRO A 268 8.11 -2.74 13.96
C PRO A 268 9.63 -2.61 13.96
N ASP A 269 10.23 -2.49 15.16
CA ASP A 269 11.68 -2.57 15.38
C ASP A 269 12.54 -1.62 14.49
N ASN A 270 11.96 -0.48 14.12
CA ASN A 270 12.49 0.51 13.16
C ASN A 270 13.62 1.41 13.67
N GLY A 271 14.05 1.27 14.92
CA GLY A 271 15.05 2.18 15.52
C GLY A 271 14.68 3.66 15.51
N GLY A 272 13.38 3.99 15.42
CA GLY A 272 12.88 5.37 15.33
C GLY A 272 12.90 5.98 13.93
N LYS A 273 13.36 5.26 12.91
CA LYS A 273 13.37 5.73 11.52
C LYS A 273 12.03 5.49 10.83
N LEU A 274 11.74 6.32 9.83
CA LEU A 274 10.58 6.16 8.96
C LEU A 274 10.99 5.43 7.68
N PHE A 275 10.15 4.53 7.20
CA PHE A 275 10.36 3.78 5.97
C PHE A 275 9.58 4.42 4.81
N ALA A 276 10.28 4.70 3.72
CA ALA A 276 9.74 5.35 2.54
C ALA A 276 9.92 4.49 1.29
N VAL A 277 8.81 4.26 0.59
CA VAL A 277 8.81 3.69 -0.76
C VAL A 277 9.13 4.79 -1.76
N ILE A 278 10.00 4.49 -2.72
CA ILE A 278 10.35 5.35 -3.85
C ILE A 278 9.55 4.90 -5.07
N ASP A 279 8.56 5.70 -5.48
CA ASP A 279 7.52 5.28 -6.41
C ASP A 279 7.26 6.32 -7.51
N SER A 280 7.82 6.10 -8.69
CA SER A 280 7.57 6.96 -9.86
C SER A 280 6.16 6.81 -10.44
N GLY A 281 5.42 5.75 -10.10
CA GLY A 281 4.04 5.53 -10.51
C GLY A 281 3.02 6.25 -9.63
N PHE A 282 3.45 6.84 -8.49
CA PHE A 282 2.55 7.55 -7.58
C PHE A 282 2.61 9.07 -7.79
N THR A 283 1.53 9.65 -8.34
CA THR A 283 1.46 11.10 -8.63
C THR A 283 1.65 11.99 -7.39
N LEU A 284 0.83 11.77 -6.37
CA LEU A 284 0.82 12.58 -5.14
C LEU A 284 1.49 11.81 -4.01
N PRO A 285 2.65 12.24 -3.47
CA PRO A 285 3.28 11.55 -2.35
C PRO A 285 2.29 11.25 -1.21
N GLN A 286 2.36 10.03 -0.66
CA GLN A 286 1.49 9.60 0.44
C GLN A 286 2.29 9.63 1.73
N VAL A 287 1.86 10.40 2.71
CA VAL A 287 2.54 10.56 4.00
C VAL A 287 1.59 10.24 5.14
N PRO A 288 2.10 9.95 6.35
CA PRO A 288 1.25 9.80 7.53
C PRO A 288 0.38 11.04 7.70
N ARG A 289 -0.88 10.83 8.12
CA ARG A 289 -1.87 11.90 8.26
C ARG A 289 -1.34 13.12 9.02
N LYS A 290 -0.65 12.88 10.14
CA LYS A 290 -0.01 13.93 10.95
C LYS A 290 1.01 14.76 10.17
N VAL A 291 1.73 14.17 9.22
CA VAL A 291 2.67 14.89 8.35
C VAL A 291 1.91 15.79 7.38
N SER A 292 0.91 15.27 6.67
CA SER A 292 0.09 16.10 5.77
C SER A 292 -0.61 17.25 6.53
N ASP A 293 -1.14 16.99 7.72
CA ASP A 293 -1.78 18.00 8.57
C ASP A 293 -0.76 19.05 9.07
N ALA A 294 0.47 18.65 9.35
CA ALA A 294 1.53 19.57 9.75
C ALA A 294 2.03 20.44 8.58
N ILE A 295 2.00 19.92 7.35
CA ILE A 295 2.36 20.68 6.14
C ILE A 295 1.25 21.68 5.79
N TYR A 296 -0.02 21.24 5.72
CA TYR A 296 -1.10 22.05 5.15
C TYR A 296 -2.07 22.65 6.18
N GLY A 297 -2.30 21.97 7.30
CA GLY A 297 -3.38 22.32 8.22
C GLY A 297 -3.26 23.71 8.83
N ARG A 298 -2.04 24.27 8.91
CA ARG A 298 -1.77 25.62 9.42
C ARG A 298 -1.85 26.71 8.36
N VAL A 299 -2.06 26.39 7.09
CA VAL A 299 -2.20 27.39 6.04
C VAL A 299 -3.54 28.11 6.17
N GLN A 300 -3.53 29.44 6.08
CA GLN A 300 -4.76 30.24 6.10
C GLN A 300 -5.59 29.94 4.84
N GLY A 301 -6.86 29.58 5.02
CA GLY A 301 -7.73 29.17 3.91
C GLY A 301 -7.50 27.75 3.40
N ALA A 302 -6.70 26.94 4.10
CA ALA A 302 -6.63 25.50 3.83
C ALA A 302 -7.98 24.82 4.09
N ASN A 303 -8.24 23.76 3.34
CA ASN A 303 -9.41 22.89 3.53
C ASN A 303 -9.08 21.47 3.06
N TYR A 304 -9.47 20.47 3.85
CA TYR A 304 -9.43 19.08 3.43
C TYR A 304 -10.74 18.70 2.75
N SER A 305 -10.70 18.43 1.44
CA SER A 305 -11.83 17.92 0.68
C SER A 305 -12.02 16.44 0.99
N VAL A 306 -13.02 16.11 1.80
CA VAL A 306 -13.36 14.70 2.11
C VAL A 306 -13.82 13.95 0.86
N GLU A 307 -14.57 14.62 -0.02
CA GLU A 307 -15.06 14.04 -1.28
C GLU A 307 -13.91 13.60 -2.19
N ASN A 308 -12.89 14.44 -2.32
CA ASN A 308 -11.75 14.19 -3.19
C ASN A 308 -10.55 13.58 -2.45
N SER A 309 -10.65 13.46 -1.12
CA SER A 309 -9.61 12.97 -0.21
C SER A 309 -8.28 13.73 -0.30
N VAL A 310 -8.36 15.04 -0.51
CA VAL A 310 -7.17 15.89 -0.67
C VAL A 310 -7.19 17.17 0.15
N TRP A 311 -6.01 17.57 0.61
CA TRP A 311 -5.76 18.95 1.02
C TRP A 311 -5.83 19.93 -0.16
N THR A 312 -6.49 21.05 0.08
CA THR A 312 -6.48 22.24 -0.80
C THR A 312 -6.01 23.45 -0.02
N ILE A 313 -5.24 24.33 -0.67
CA ILE A 313 -4.70 25.58 -0.11
C ILE A 313 -4.80 26.72 -1.12
N PRO A 314 -4.70 28.00 -0.70
CA PRO A 314 -4.55 29.11 -1.64
C PRO A 314 -3.32 28.93 -2.52
N CYS A 315 -3.46 29.11 -3.83
CA CYS A 315 -2.37 28.87 -4.78
C CYS A 315 -1.15 29.81 -4.63
N GLY A 316 -1.31 30.93 -3.92
CA GLY A 316 -0.20 31.83 -3.60
C GLY A 316 0.58 31.46 -2.33
N GLN A 317 0.17 30.41 -1.61
CA GLN A 317 0.90 29.93 -0.43
C GLN A 317 2.15 29.16 -0.85
N GLU A 318 3.32 29.72 -0.57
CA GLU A 318 4.58 28.99 -0.63
C GLU A 318 4.75 28.13 0.63
N LEU A 319 5.22 26.89 0.47
CA LEU A 319 5.53 25.98 1.57
C LEU A 319 6.90 25.36 1.34
N ASN A 320 7.81 25.59 2.29
CA ASN A 320 9.18 25.11 2.24
C ASN A 320 9.34 23.88 3.14
N ILE A 321 9.41 22.70 2.53
CA ILE A 321 9.61 21.43 3.24
C ILE A 321 10.87 20.74 2.72
N SER A 322 11.43 19.84 3.52
CA SER A 322 12.54 18.98 3.05
C SER A 322 12.50 17.61 3.70
N PHE A 323 13.09 16.65 3.00
CA PHE A 323 13.30 15.29 3.49
C PHE A 323 14.80 15.04 3.67
N LYS A 324 15.18 14.25 4.67
CA LYS A 324 16.57 13.87 4.93
C LYS A 324 16.74 12.36 4.85
N LEU A 325 17.63 11.93 3.97
CA LEU A 325 17.93 10.52 3.75
C LEU A 325 19.45 10.35 3.67
N GLY A 326 20.01 9.51 4.55
CA GLY A 326 21.44 9.20 4.54
C GLY A 326 22.33 10.42 4.84
N GLY A 327 21.84 11.39 5.61
CA GLY A 327 22.52 12.64 5.91
C GLY A 327 22.41 13.74 4.83
N VAL A 328 21.73 13.46 3.71
CA VAL A 328 21.52 14.43 2.63
C VAL A 328 20.13 15.04 2.75
N THR A 329 20.03 16.36 2.61
CA THR A 329 18.75 17.09 2.62
C THR A 329 18.25 17.29 1.20
N PHE A 330 16.99 16.98 0.96
CA PHE A 330 16.26 17.13 -0.30
C PHE A 330 15.14 18.15 -0.09
N PRO A 331 15.38 19.44 -0.41
CA PRO A 331 14.34 20.46 -0.46
C PRO A 331 13.30 20.12 -1.53
N VAL A 332 12.02 20.31 -1.22
CA VAL A 332 10.94 20.15 -2.19
C VAL A 332 10.60 21.52 -2.77
N HIS A 333 10.59 21.61 -4.09
CA HIS A 333 10.22 22.81 -4.83
C HIS A 333 8.79 23.22 -4.45
N PRO A 334 8.48 24.50 -4.17
CA PRO A 334 7.13 24.89 -3.73
C PRO A 334 6.01 24.61 -4.74
N LEU A 335 6.31 24.52 -6.04
CA LEU A 335 5.36 24.03 -7.05
C LEU A 335 5.03 22.54 -6.90
N ASP A 336 5.92 21.77 -6.27
CA ASP A 336 5.69 20.36 -5.93
C ASP A 336 5.11 20.17 -4.54
N THR A 337 4.94 21.21 -3.73
CA THR A 337 4.16 21.14 -2.48
C THR A 337 2.70 21.56 -2.69
N SER A 338 2.41 22.29 -3.78
CA SER A 338 1.11 22.87 -4.12
C SER A 338 0.89 22.93 -5.64
N SER A 339 0.03 22.05 -6.17
CA SER A 339 -0.25 21.94 -7.61
C SER A 339 -1.59 22.58 -8.00
N SER A 340 -1.62 23.26 -9.15
CA SER A 340 -2.85 23.80 -9.76
C SER A 340 -3.40 22.92 -10.89
N ASP A 341 -2.74 21.80 -11.18
CA ASP A 341 -2.94 21.06 -12.41
C ASP A 341 -4.27 20.29 -12.41
N PHE A 342 -4.89 20.23 -11.24
CA PHE A 342 -6.14 19.54 -10.92
C PHE A 342 -7.40 20.42 -10.98
N ALA A 343 -7.26 21.70 -11.33
CA ALA A 343 -8.34 22.69 -11.45
C ALA A 343 -9.40 22.67 -10.34
N MET A 344 -8.97 22.50 -9.11
CA MET A 344 -9.87 22.54 -7.96
C MET A 344 -10.34 23.97 -7.70
N THR A 345 -11.58 24.10 -7.22
CA THR A 345 -12.15 25.37 -6.76
C THR A 345 -12.69 25.23 -5.34
N ASN A 346 -12.64 26.33 -4.59
CA ASN A 346 -13.28 26.38 -3.27
C ASN A 346 -14.81 26.61 -3.42
N SER A 347 -15.52 26.67 -2.28
CA SER A 347 -16.97 26.90 -2.24
C SER A 347 -17.42 28.25 -2.84
N LYS A 348 -16.49 29.17 -3.11
CA LYS A 348 -16.75 30.46 -3.76
C LYS A 348 -16.45 30.44 -5.26
N GLY A 349 -16.01 29.30 -5.81
CA GLY A 349 -15.60 29.16 -7.21
C GLY A 349 -14.21 29.72 -7.51
N GLU A 350 -13.41 30.07 -6.49
CA GLU A 350 -12.04 30.54 -6.68
C GLU A 350 -11.10 29.35 -6.83
N THR A 351 -10.13 29.43 -7.74
CA THR A 351 -9.11 28.39 -7.93
C THR A 351 -8.32 28.18 -6.65
N VAL A 352 -8.21 26.93 -6.23
CA VAL A 352 -7.35 26.46 -5.13
C VAL A 352 -6.37 25.43 -5.65
N CYS A 353 -5.24 25.31 -4.96
CA CYS A 353 -4.21 24.36 -5.32
C CYS A 353 -4.30 23.14 -4.41
N VAL A 354 -4.08 21.97 -5.01
CA VAL A 354 -3.98 20.69 -4.31
C VAL A 354 -2.65 20.64 -3.59
N GLY A 355 -2.67 20.42 -2.27
CA GLY A 355 -1.47 20.02 -1.55
C GLY A 355 -1.00 18.69 -2.10
N THR A 356 0.26 18.51 -2.43
CA THR A 356 0.72 17.28 -3.08
C THR A 356 0.99 16.12 -2.12
N PHE A 357 1.32 16.40 -0.85
CA PHE A 357 1.64 15.39 0.17
C PHE A 357 0.40 14.95 0.94
N GLN A 358 -0.29 13.93 0.44
CA GLN A 358 -1.60 13.54 0.95
C GLN A 358 -1.52 12.52 2.08
N PRO A 359 -2.53 12.46 2.98
CA PRO A 359 -2.64 11.37 3.93
C PRO A 359 -2.67 10.04 3.19
N ILE A 360 -1.82 9.11 3.60
CA ILE A 360 -1.90 7.74 3.14
C ILE A 360 -3.24 7.13 3.58
N THR A 361 -4.02 6.66 2.61
CA THR A 361 -5.37 6.11 2.83
C THR A 361 -5.52 4.67 2.34
N SER A 362 -4.48 4.11 1.71
CA SER A 362 -4.50 2.76 1.16
C SER A 362 -4.17 1.70 2.21
N ALA A 363 -4.85 0.55 2.12
CA ALA A 363 -4.65 -0.60 3.01
C ALA A 363 -3.24 -1.22 2.91
N PHE A 364 -2.50 -0.92 1.82
CA PHE A 364 -1.18 -1.47 1.52
C PHE A 364 -0.08 -1.03 2.50
N SER A 365 -0.08 0.22 2.98
CA SER A 365 0.87 0.65 4.03
C SER A 365 0.55 0.06 5.39
N LEU A 366 -0.73 -0.24 5.63
CA LEU A 366 -1.22 -0.63 6.93
C LEU A 366 -0.85 -2.07 7.34
N GLN A 367 -0.21 -2.83 6.44
CA GLN A 367 0.44 -4.10 6.76
C GLN A 367 1.71 -3.89 7.61
N GLY A 368 2.16 -2.62 7.78
CA GLY A 368 3.25 -2.24 8.67
C GLY A 368 4.63 -2.40 8.05
N GLU A 369 4.72 -2.34 6.72
CA GLU A 369 5.96 -2.51 5.96
C GLU A 369 6.63 -1.18 5.64
N PHE A 370 5.87 -0.09 5.51
CA PHE A 370 6.39 1.26 5.25
C PHE A 370 5.45 2.36 5.78
N ASP A 371 6.01 3.55 5.98
CA ASP A 371 5.33 4.71 6.58
C ASP A 371 4.85 5.74 5.55
N LEU A 372 5.57 5.89 4.43
CA LEU A 372 5.26 6.84 3.38
C LEU A 372 5.64 6.33 1.99
N ILE A 373 5.02 6.92 0.97
CA ILE A 373 5.35 6.75 -0.45
C ILE A 373 5.82 8.11 -0.96
N LEU A 374 7.10 8.21 -1.30
CA LEU A 374 7.71 9.37 -1.94
C LEU A 374 7.49 9.28 -3.45
N GLY A 375 6.34 9.81 -3.88
CA GLY A 375 5.90 9.87 -5.27
C GLY A 375 6.50 11.01 -6.10
N MET A 376 5.92 11.29 -7.27
CA MET A 376 6.41 12.28 -8.25
C MET A 376 6.61 13.70 -7.68
N GLY A 377 5.79 14.13 -6.71
CA GLY A 377 6.00 15.41 -6.01
C GLY A 377 7.33 15.48 -5.24
N PHE A 378 7.84 14.35 -4.74
CA PHE A 378 9.20 14.29 -4.21
C PHE A 378 10.22 14.05 -5.34
N LEU A 379 9.97 13.09 -6.22
CA LEU A 379 10.95 12.61 -7.21
C LEU A 379 11.36 13.65 -8.27
N ARG A 380 10.54 14.66 -8.54
CA ARG A 380 10.97 15.83 -9.34
C ARG A 380 12.12 16.63 -8.72
N ASN A 381 12.39 16.43 -7.42
CA ASN A 381 13.43 17.10 -6.65
C ASN A 381 14.67 16.21 -6.42
N ALA A 382 14.66 14.99 -6.97
CA ALA A 382 15.72 14.01 -6.76
C ALA A 382 16.03 13.23 -8.04
N TYR A 383 17.22 13.45 -8.60
CA TYR A 383 17.78 12.50 -9.55
C TYR A 383 18.03 11.18 -8.81
N THR A 384 17.49 10.07 -9.31
CA THR A 384 17.38 8.82 -8.55
C THR A 384 18.03 7.68 -9.31
N LEU A 385 18.82 6.86 -8.60
CA LEU A 385 19.40 5.60 -9.07
C LEU A 385 18.93 4.45 -8.18
N LEU A 386 18.43 3.38 -8.80
CA LEU A 386 17.94 2.17 -8.15
C LEU A 386 18.79 0.99 -8.64
N ASP A 387 19.68 0.48 -7.78
CA ASP A 387 20.55 -0.64 -8.06
C ASP A 387 19.92 -1.94 -7.57
N PHE A 388 19.70 -2.87 -8.49
CA PHE A 388 18.98 -4.11 -8.22
C PHE A 388 19.78 -5.09 -7.39
N GLY A 389 21.11 -5.00 -7.33
CA GLY A 389 21.89 -5.93 -6.53
C GLY A 389 21.49 -7.40 -6.75
N ASP A 390 20.98 -8.04 -5.71
CA ASP A 390 20.48 -9.42 -5.72
C ASP A 390 18.98 -9.60 -6.08
N PHE A 391 18.24 -8.52 -6.37
CA PHE A 391 16.84 -8.53 -6.79
C PHE A 391 16.61 -8.99 -8.24
N ILE A 392 17.66 -9.42 -8.95
CA ILE A 392 17.53 -10.02 -10.29
C ILE A 392 17.11 -11.49 -10.18
N ALA A 393 16.19 -11.91 -11.05
CA ALA A 393 15.79 -13.31 -11.18
C ALA A 393 17.00 -14.28 -11.30
N GLY A 394 17.02 -15.34 -10.49
CA GLY A 394 18.07 -16.34 -10.49
C GLY A 394 19.32 -16.00 -9.65
N SER A 395 19.33 -14.84 -8.99
CA SER A 395 20.36 -14.50 -8.00
C SER A 395 20.41 -15.53 -6.87
N ASN A 396 21.63 -15.96 -6.54
CA ASN A 396 21.98 -16.93 -5.52
C ASN A 396 22.63 -16.27 -4.29
N GLY A 397 22.46 -14.95 -4.13
CA GLY A 397 22.98 -14.19 -2.99
C GLY A 397 24.48 -13.93 -3.02
N SER A 398 25.14 -14.14 -4.18
CA SER A 398 26.55 -13.76 -4.40
C SER A 398 26.73 -12.37 -5.01
N THR A 399 25.63 -11.73 -5.44
CA THR A 399 25.56 -10.31 -5.84
C THR A 399 25.46 -9.41 -4.60
N SER A 400 25.82 -8.14 -4.75
CA SER A 400 25.71 -7.14 -3.67
C SER A 400 24.26 -6.83 -3.32
N ASP A 401 24.01 -6.38 -2.09
CA ASP A 401 22.68 -5.92 -1.66
C ASP A 401 22.17 -4.75 -2.54
N PRO A 402 20.85 -4.68 -2.81
CA PRO A 402 20.24 -3.57 -3.54
C PRO A 402 20.31 -2.27 -2.73
N TYR A 403 20.42 -1.15 -3.44
CA TYR A 403 20.51 0.16 -2.82
C TYR A 403 19.93 1.27 -3.69
N ILE A 404 19.70 2.41 -3.06
CA ILE A 404 19.23 3.63 -3.70
C ILE A 404 20.28 4.72 -3.53
N GLN A 405 20.54 5.51 -4.56
CA GLN A 405 21.32 6.75 -4.48
C GLN A 405 20.50 7.89 -5.08
N MET A 406 20.66 9.09 -4.53
CA MET A 406 19.92 10.26 -5.00
C MET A 406 20.76 11.54 -4.94
N ILE A 407 20.50 12.46 -5.86
CA ILE A 407 21.01 13.84 -5.83
C ILE A 407 19.82 14.80 -5.78
N SER A 408 19.87 15.76 -4.84
CA SER A 408 18.91 16.87 -4.82
C SER A 408 19.07 17.74 -6.06
N THR A 409 17.98 17.93 -6.81
CA THR A 409 17.94 18.79 -8.00
C THR A 409 17.38 20.18 -7.70
N THR A 410 16.88 20.40 -6.49
CA THR A 410 16.21 21.66 -6.11
C THR A 410 17.13 22.58 -5.33
N ASN A 411 17.29 23.80 -5.84
CA ASN A 411 17.88 24.93 -5.12
C ASN A 411 16.77 25.80 -4.49
N PRO A 412 16.72 25.97 -3.16
CA PRO A 412 15.63 26.70 -2.50
C PRO A 412 15.46 28.16 -2.95
N ALA A 413 16.54 28.86 -3.28
CA ALA A 413 16.47 30.28 -3.67
C ALA A 413 15.93 30.47 -5.10
N GLU A 414 16.34 29.57 -6.00
CA GLU A 414 15.78 29.46 -7.34
C GLU A 414 14.29 29.07 -7.27
N ALA A 415 13.98 28.03 -6.50
CA ALA A 415 12.63 27.52 -6.34
C ALA A 415 11.63 28.57 -5.80
N HIS A 416 12.09 29.43 -4.89
CA HIS A 416 11.32 30.58 -4.43
C HIS A 416 11.06 31.59 -5.56
N SER A 417 12.08 31.93 -6.34
CA SER A 417 11.96 32.86 -7.47
C SER A 417 11.01 32.33 -8.55
N ASP A 418 11.05 31.02 -8.80
CA ASP A 418 10.16 30.32 -9.72
C ASP A 418 8.73 30.30 -9.22
N PHE A 419 8.52 30.03 -7.93
CA PHE A 419 7.21 30.11 -7.31
C PHE A 419 6.60 31.52 -7.43
N VAL A 420 7.37 32.56 -7.13
CA VAL A 420 6.91 33.97 -7.26
C VAL A 420 6.52 34.27 -8.72
N THR A 421 7.31 33.80 -9.68
CA THR A 421 7.02 33.97 -11.11
C THR A 421 5.75 33.23 -11.53
N ALA A 422 5.64 31.95 -11.18
CA ALA A 422 4.56 31.07 -11.60
C ALA A 422 3.23 31.36 -10.89
N ARG A 423 3.26 31.70 -9.59
CA ARG A 423 2.07 31.85 -8.73
C ARG A 423 1.69 33.29 -8.43
N LEU A 424 2.68 34.17 -8.32
CA LEU A 424 2.50 35.55 -7.85
C LEU A 424 2.77 36.60 -8.93
N LYS A 425 2.91 36.17 -10.20
CA LYS A 425 3.11 37.04 -11.37
C LYS A 425 4.36 37.93 -11.23
N GLY A 426 5.40 37.43 -10.59
CA GLY A 426 6.67 38.12 -10.41
C GLY A 426 6.72 39.14 -9.27
N ILE A 427 5.62 39.31 -8.51
CA ILE A 427 5.61 40.19 -7.33
C ILE A 427 5.69 39.33 -6.08
N ASP A 428 6.85 39.36 -5.40
CA ASP A 428 7.02 38.61 -4.17
C ASP A 428 6.14 39.19 -3.05
N THR A 429 5.07 38.46 -2.76
CA THR A 429 4.13 38.76 -1.68
C THR A 429 4.12 37.65 -0.63
N THR A 430 5.07 36.71 -0.68
CA THR A 430 5.13 35.50 0.17
C THR A 430 5.21 35.83 1.66
N SER A 431 5.79 36.99 2.01
CA SER A 431 5.89 37.51 3.39
C SER A 431 4.62 38.23 3.88
N SER A 432 3.57 38.33 3.05
CA SER A 432 2.32 38.99 3.44
C SER A 432 1.62 38.24 4.57
N SER A 433 0.91 38.98 5.43
CA SER A 433 0.19 38.41 6.59
C SER A 433 -0.83 37.33 6.22
N GLN A 434 -1.39 37.38 5.02
CA GLN A 434 -2.32 36.37 4.50
C GLN A 434 -1.69 34.98 4.27
N TYR A 435 -0.36 34.91 4.07
CA TYR A 435 0.38 33.66 3.84
C TYR A 435 1.16 33.20 5.08
N THR A 436 1.05 33.94 6.19
CA THR A 436 1.64 33.52 7.46
C THR A 436 0.93 32.28 7.98
N LEU A 437 1.68 31.24 8.35
CA LEU A 437 1.10 30.05 8.96
C LEU A 437 0.40 30.39 10.27
N LEU A 438 -0.76 29.77 10.51
CA LEU A 438 -1.44 29.82 11.80
C LEU A 438 -0.52 29.27 12.90
N PRO A 439 -0.68 29.71 14.17
CA PRO A 439 0.06 29.16 15.28
C PRO A 439 -0.11 27.64 15.44
N ALA A 440 0.88 26.98 16.03
CA ALA A 440 0.78 25.57 16.38
C ALA A 440 -0.50 25.30 17.22
N GLY A 441 -1.24 24.24 16.87
CA GLY A 441 -2.52 23.89 17.51
C GLY A 441 -3.75 24.64 17.00
N LYS A 442 -3.60 25.59 16.07
CA LYS A 442 -4.73 26.25 15.38
C LYS A 442 -4.93 25.75 13.94
N GLY A 443 -4.15 24.76 13.51
CA GLY A 443 -4.30 24.14 12.21
C GLY A 443 -5.53 23.21 12.14
N GLN A 444 -6.06 23.04 10.94
CA GLN A 444 -7.04 22.00 10.63
C GLN A 444 -6.36 20.62 10.61
N THR A 445 -7.16 19.58 10.83
CA THR A 445 -6.72 18.18 10.74
C THR A 445 -7.61 17.46 9.74
N SER A 446 -7.02 16.63 8.88
CA SER A 446 -7.81 15.80 7.97
C SER A 446 -8.53 14.69 8.77
N PRO A 447 -9.81 14.39 8.48
CA PRO A 447 -10.55 13.35 9.19
C PRO A 447 -10.05 11.95 8.79
N VAL A 448 -10.13 11.01 9.73
CA VAL A 448 -9.97 9.57 9.43
C VAL A 448 -11.32 9.06 8.90
N PRO A 449 -11.43 8.65 7.62
CA PRO A 449 -12.66 8.11 7.06
C PRO A 449 -13.13 6.86 7.83
N ASP A 450 -14.45 6.66 7.92
CA ASP A 450 -15.01 5.54 8.70
C ASP A 450 -14.55 4.16 8.18
N GLY A 451 -14.34 4.01 6.87
CA GLY A 451 -13.79 2.80 6.27
C GLY A 451 -12.33 2.52 6.68
N GLU A 452 -11.52 3.57 6.86
CA GLU A 452 -10.13 3.44 7.32
C GLU A 452 -10.09 2.95 8.77
N ARG A 453 -11.02 3.42 9.62
CA ARG A 453 -11.12 2.98 11.03
C ARG A 453 -11.37 1.48 11.15
N VAL A 454 -12.20 0.92 10.26
CA VAL A 454 -12.48 -0.51 10.22
C VAL A 454 -11.24 -1.28 9.75
N GLN A 455 -10.57 -0.84 8.68
CA GLN A 455 -9.34 -1.47 8.19
C GLN A 455 -8.22 -1.47 9.25
N HIS A 456 -7.98 -0.33 9.92
CA HIS A 456 -7.03 -0.24 11.03
C HIS A 456 -7.38 -1.18 12.18
N ALA A 457 -8.67 -1.37 12.47
CA ALA A 457 -9.12 -2.29 13.51
C ALA A 457 -8.91 -3.75 13.09
N GLU A 458 -9.29 -4.12 11.88
CA GLU A 458 -9.10 -5.47 11.31
C GLU A 458 -7.61 -5.84 11.23
N GLN A 459 -6.76 -4.92 10.80
CA GLN A 459 -5.32 -5.19 10.72
C GLN A 459 -4.64 -5.23 12.08
N LYS A 460 -5.07 -4.45 13.07
CA LYS A 460 -4.63 -4.67 14.46
C LYS A 460 -4.99 -6.09 14.90
N VAL A 461 -6.19 -6.57 14.59
CA VAL A 461 -6.58 -7.95 14.89
C VAL A 461 -5.64 -8.91 14.18
N ILE A 462 -5.41 -8.79 12.86
CA ILE A 462 -4.51 -9.64 12.06
C ILE A 462 -3.08 -9.64 12.61
N ARG A 463 -2.50 -8.47 12.88
CA ARG A 463 -1.15 -8.32 13.46
C ARG A 463 -1.02 -9.06 14.80
N TYR A 464 -2.06 -9.04 15.62
CA TYR A 464 -2.08 -9.73 16.90
C TYR A 464 -2.68 -11.14 16.83
N MET A 465 -3.12 -11.63 15.65
CA MET A 465 -3.73 -12.96 15.51
C MET A 465 -2.85 -14.09 16.03
N PRO A 466 -1.51 -14.12 15.77
CA PRO A 466 -0.66 -15.17 16.34
C PRO A 466 -0.70 -15.19 17.88
N LEU A 467 -0.65 -14.02 18.53
CA LEU A 467 -0.75 -13.90 19.98
C LEU A 467 -2.14 -14.29 20.49
N ILE A 468 -3.20 -13.87 19.79
CA ILE A 468 -4.58 -14.23 20.11
C ILE A 468 -4.75 -15.75 20.03
N ILE A 469 -4.24 -16.41 18.99
CA ILE A 469 -4.29 -17.87 18.84
C ILE A 469 -3.52 -18.57 19.96
N ILE A 470 -2.33 -18.10 20.32
CA ILE A 470 -1.52 -18.66 21.41
C ILE A 470 -2.27 -18.58 22.75
N VAL A 471 -2.82 -17.40 23.07
CA VAL A 471 -3.57 -17.18 24.32
C VAL A 471 -4.84 -18.03 24.34
N SER A 472 -5.59 -18.05 23.23
CA SER A 472 -6.81 -18.85 23.08
C SER A 472 -6.54 -20.35 23.21
N GLY A 473 -5.48 -20.82 22.54
CA GLY A 473 -5.02 -22.20 22.59
C GLY A 473 -4.57 -22.61 23.99
N GLY A 474 -3.87 -21.73 24.70
CA GLY A 474 -3.47 -21.92 26.10
C GLY A 474 -4.67 -22.06 27.04
N ILE A 475 -5.67 -21.19 26.91
CA ILE A 475 -6.92 -21.26 27.68
C ILE A 475 -7.67 -22.57 27.39
N LEU A 476 -7.77 -22.95 26.12
CA LEU A 476 -8.43 -24.20 25.73
C LEU A 476 -7.70 -25.43 26.29
N ALA A 477 -6.37 -25.46 26.24
CA ALA A 477 -5.56 -26.53 26.81
C ALA A 477 -5.75 -26.65 28.33
N LEU A 478 -5.83 -25.52 29.04
CA LEU A 478 -6.12 -25.50 30.48
C LEU A 478 -7.53 -26.01 30.79
N ALA A 479 -8.53 -25.62 30.00
CA ALA A 479 -9.91 -26.09 30.16
C ALA A 479 -10.01 -27.61 29.93
N VAL A 480 -9.40 -28.11 28.86
CA VAL A 480 -9.34 -29.56 28.56
C VAL A 480 -8.58 -30.30 29.66
N GLY A 481 -7.44 -29.77 30.11
CA GLY A 481 -6.68 -30.32 31.23
C GLY A 481 -7.49 -30.41 32.53
N CYS A 482 -8.27 -29.37 32.85
CA CYS A 482 -9.17 -29.36 33.99
C CYS A 482 -10.30 -30.39 33.86
N CYS A 483 -10.89 -30.54 32.68
CA CYS A 483 -11.92 -31.53 32.39
C CYS A 483 -11.37 -32.96 32.50
N LEU A 484 -10.19 -33.23 31.92
CA LEU A 484 -9.50 -34.51 32.02
C LEU A 484 -9.12 -34.83 33.46
N TRP A 485 -8.62 -33.85 34.21
CA TRP A 485 -8.29 -34.02 35.63
C TRP A 485 -9.54 -34.33 36.47
N ARG A 486 -10.65 -33.62 36.26
CA ARG A 486 -11.93 -33.90 36.91
C ARG A 486 -12.46 -35.28 36.55
N TRP A 487 -12.36 -35.69 35.29
CA TRP A 487 -12.77 -37.01 34.83
C TRP A 487 -11.91 -38.11 35.45
N LEU A 488 -10.58 -37.97 35.45
CA LEU A 488 -9.65 -38.90 36.09
C LEU A 488 -9.89 -39.00 37.60
N LYS A 489 -10.16 -37.86 38.28
CA LYS A 489 -10.50 -37.83 39.70
C LYS A 489 -11.83 -38.54 39.98
N ARG A 490 -12.87 -38.29 39.19
CA ARG A 490 -14.16 -39.01 39.29
C ARG A 490 -13.99 -40.50 39.03
N ARG A 491 -13.19 -40.91 38.05
CA ARG A 491 -12.92 -42.32 37.75
C ARG A 491 -12.16 -43.01 38.89
N ARG A 492 -11.20 -42.32 39.52
CA ARG A 492 -10.52 -42.82 40.73
C ARG A 492 -11.47 -42.95 41.92
N LEU A 493 -12.33 -41.96 42.16
CA LEU A 493 -13.34 -42.01 43.23
C LEU A 493 -14.37 -43.12 42.99
N SER A 494 -14.86 -43.27 41.77
CA SER A 494 -15.81 -44.32 41.41
C SER A 494 -15.20 -45.72 41.53
N ARG A 495 -13.90 -45.90 41.19
CA ARG A 495 -13.17 -47.16 41.47
C ARG A 495 -13.02 -47.44 42.97
N ARG A 496 -12.80 -46.42 43.81
CA ARG A 496 -12.76 -46.57 45.27
C ARG A 496 -14.13 -46.94 45.83
N ASN A 497 -15.21 -46.32 45.33
CA ASN A 497 -16.58 -46.64 45.74
C ASN A 497 -17.02 -48.03 45.27
N ALA A 498 -16.63 -48.46 44.06
CA ALA A 498 -16.89 -49.81 43.54
C ALA A 498 -16.12 -50.89 44.32
N ALA A 499 -14.91 -50.59 44.80
CA ALA A 499 -14.17 -51.46 45.72
C ALA A 499 -14.88 -51.58 47.08
N ALA A 500 -15.41 -50.49 47.63
CA ALA A 500 -16.20 -50.49 48.86
C ALA A 500 -17.57 -51.20 48.73
N LEU A 501 -18.18 -51.16 47.54
CA LEU A 501 -19.41 -51.92 47.22
C LEU A 501 -19.16 -53.42 47.04
N ARG A 502 -17.99 -53.83 46.52
CA ARG A 502 -17.63 -55.24 46.44
C ARG A 502 -17.37 -55.85 47.81
N SER A 503 -16.80 -55.12 48.76
CA SER A 503 -16.65 -55.59 50.14
C SER A 503 -17.97 -55.71 50.90
N THR A 504 -19.04 -55.05 50.46
CA THR A 504 -20.39 -55.17 51.05
C THR A 504 -21.25 -56.23 50.36
N ALA A 505 -21.00 -56.53 49.07
CA ALA A 505 -21.72 -57.56 48.31
C ALA A 505 -21.30 -59.02 48.60
N GLU A 506 -20.15 -59.26 49.23
CA GLU A 506 -19.77 -60.61 49.73
C GLU A 506 -20.51 -61.01 51.03
N GLY A 507 -21.31 -60.11 51.61
CA GLY A 507 -21.98 -60.31 52.90
C GLY A 507 -23.40 -60.90 52.87
N PHE A 508 -24.05 -61.10 51.71
CA PHE A 508 -25.43 -61.57 51.67
C PHE A 508 -25.62 -62.83 50.79
N ARG A 509 -25.73 -63.97 51.49
CA ARG A 509 -25.98 -65.32 50.98
C ARG A 509 -27.40 -65.47 50.40
N ARG A 510 -27.51 -66.28 49.34
CA ARG A 510 -28.74 -66.85 48.79
C ARG A 510 -29.41 -67.80 49.81
N GLY A 511 -30.72 -67.66 50.00
CA GLY A 511 -31.63 -68.68 50.54
C GLY A 511 -32.80 -68.90 49.57
N PRO A 512 -33.40 -70.10 49.49
CA PRO A 512 -34.18 -70.54 48.32
C PRO A 512 -35.70 -70.24 48.40
N TYR A 513 -36.30 -70.24 47.21
CA TYR A 513 -37.68 -69.89 46.82
C TYR A 513 -38.82 -70.61 47.57
N ARG A 514 -39.95 -69.91 47.73
CA ARG A 514 -41.28 -70.46 48.08
C ARG A 514 -42.30 -70.00 47.01
N PRO A 515 -43.14 -70.89 46.42
CA PRO A 515 -44.14 -70.52 45.39
C PRO A 515 -45.45 -69.98 45.97
N LEU A 516 -46.22 -69.31 45.10
CA LEU A 516 -47.36 -68.43 45.33
C LEU A 516 -48.66 -69.11 45.82
N ASP A 517 -49.35 -68.47 46.75
CA ASP A 517 -50.82 -68.52 46.93
C ASP A 517 -51.29 -67.19 47.56
N GLU A 518 -51.82 -66.27 46.75
CA GLU A 518 -52.98 -65.41 47.07
C GLU A 518 -53.34 -64.49 45.87
N PRO A 519 -54.64 -64.27 45.58
CA PRO A 519 -55.12 -63.52 44.42
C PRO A 519 -55.12 -61.99 44.63
N ALA A 520 -55.10 -61.27 43.51
CA ALA A 520 -54.81 -59.83 43.39
C ALA A 520 -55.80 -58.87 44.08
N PRO A 521 -55.32 -57.75 44.66
CA PRO A 521 -56.12 -56.56 44.94
C PRO A 521 -56.05 -55.47 43.84
N PRO A 522 -57.01 -54.52 43.83
CA PRO A 522 -57.51 -53.77 42.66
C PRO A 522 -56.74 -52.47 42.34
N PRO A 523 -57.06 -51.77 41.22
CA PRO A 523 -56.32 -50.58 40.80
C PRO A 523 -56.65 -49.38 41.70
N MET A 524 -55.62 -48.69 42.19
CA MET A 524 -55.73 -47.34 42.76
C MET A 524 -54.76 -46.42 42.03
N HIS A 525 -55.26 -45.57 41.14
CA HIS A 525 -55.78 -44.21 41.37
C HIS A 525 -54.70 -43.21 41.78
N MET A 526 -54.25 -42.41 40.79
CA MET A 526 -53.60 -41.14 41.04
C MET A 526 -54.57 -40.20 41.75
N GLN A 527 -54.07 -39.46 42.72
CA GLN A 527 -54.72 -38.23 43.16
C GLN A 527 -53.67 -37.17 43.50
N ALA A 528 -53.83 -36.03 42.86
CA ALA A 528 -53.20 -34.77 43.19
C ALA A 528 -54.06 -34.03 44.23
N MET A 529 -53.42 -33.35 45.17
CA MET A 529 -53.94 -32.22 45.95
C MET A 529 -52.72 -31.45 46.47
N GLY A 530 -52.70 -30.13 46.56
CA GLY A 530 -53.76 -29.13 46.47
C GLY A 530 -53.21 -27.81 47.02
N SER A 531 -53.85 -26.70 46.66
CA SER A 531 -53.40 -25.32 46.88
C SER A 531 -53.87 -24.71 48.21
N HIS A 532 -53.25 -23.60 48.63
CA HIS A 532 -53.83 -22.47 49.40
C HIS A 532 -52.77 -21.34 49.46
N SER A 533 -52.92 -20.15 48.83
CA SER A 533 -53.77 -18.98 49.14
C SER A 533 -53.46 -18.27 50.47
N LYS A 534 -52.85 -17.06 50.42
CA LYS A 534 -53.47 -15.78 50.81
C LYS A 534 -52.52 -14.56 50.75
N ASN A 535 -53.12 -13.44 50.40
CA ASN A 535 -52.68 -12.04 50.34
C ASN A 535 -51.87 -11.55 51.56
N GLN A 536 -50.92 -10.62 51.36
CA GLN A 536 -51.05 -9.22 51.82
C GLN A 536 -49.89 -8.32 51.34
N GLU A 537 -50.19 -7.04 51.34
CA GLU A 537 -49.65 -5.90 50.61
C GLU A 537 -48.67 -5.06 51.45
N TYR A 538 -47.65 -4.47 50.81
CA TYR A 538 -46.85 -3.31 51.23
C TYR A 538 -46.01 -2.92 49.99
N GLY A 539 -45.98 -1.73 49.41
CA GLY A 539 -46.61 -0.43 49.60
C GLY A 539 -45.95 0.47 48.54
N ASP A 540 -46.74 1.16 47.72
CA ASP A 540 -46.26 2.16 46.75
C ASP A 540 -46.20 3.53 47.45
N PRO A 541 -45.16 4.33 47.18
CA PRO A 541 -45.47 5.70 46.85
C PRO A 541 -44.54 6.26 45.77
N PHE A 542 -45.12 6.57 44.61
CA PHE A 542 -44.75 7.70 43.77
C PHE A 542 -44.10 8.84 44.56
N ALA A 543 -42.85 9.18 44.27
CA ALA A 543 -42.35 10.52 44.57
C ALA A 543 -41.18 10.91 43.66
N SER A 544 -41.54 11.39 42.46
CA SER A 544 -40.82 12.39 41.65
C SER A 544 -39.46 11.96 41.04
N ARG A 545 -39.09 12.31 39.80
CA ARG A 545 -39.62 13.31 38.88
C ARG A 545 -39.08 13.00 37.47
N GLU A 546 -39.94 13.17 36.48
CA GLU A 546 -39.62 13.11 35.06
C GLU A 546 -38.72 14.26 34.58
N ARG A 547 -37.93 13.94 33.54
CA ARG A 547 -37.60 14.70 32.32
C ARG A 547 -36.96 16.09 32.43
N LEU A 548 -35.78 16.21 31.82
CA LEU A 548 -35.57 16.95 30.55
C LEU A 548 -34.49 16.25 29.72
#